data_AF-A0A2H9PK29-F1
#
_entry.id   AF-A0A2H9PK29-F1
#
_cell.length_a   1.000
_cell.length_b   1.000
_cell.length_c   1.000
_cell.angle_alpha   90.00
_cell.angle_beta   90.00
_cell.angle_gamma   90.00
#
_symmetry.space_group_name_H-M   'P 1'
#
loop_
_entity.id
_entity.type
_entity.pdbx_description
1 polymer ?
#
loop_
_entity_poly.entity_id
_entity_poly.type
_entity_poly.pdbx_seq_one_letter_code
_entity_poly.pdbx_strand_id
1 'polypeptide(L)'
;MTPSDEFQRLAKAIALRDKPVFDALLEFEKTGRLQTKQRLNFTIDKKVAADFRKHCKKLGYNMSAKVEESMRKVMETNDSYKK
;
A
#
# COMPACT_ATOMS: atom_id res chain seq x y z
N MET A 1 21.62 33.60 11.68
CA MET A 1 20.52 32.89 10.99
C MET A 1 19.24 33.60 11.38
N THR A 2 18.47 34.08 10.42
CA THR A 2 17.18 34.69 10.77
C THR A 2 16.23 33.57 11.20
N PRO A 3 15.24 33.82 12.08
CA PRO A 3 14.26 32.81 12.51
C PRO A 3 13.56 32.11 11.34
N SER A 4 13.47 32.80 10.20
CA SER A 4 13.00 32.29 8.90
C SER A 4 13.82 31.12 8.35
N ASP A 5 15.14 31.16 8.46
CA ASP A 5 16.04 30.17 7.85
C ASP A 5 16.01 28.84 8.61
N GLU A 6 15.95 28.91 9.93
CA GLU A 6 15.84 27.74 10.80
C GLU A 6 14.48 27.07 10.65
N PHE A 7 13.40 27.87 10.57
CA PHE A 7 12.05 27.38 10.28
C PHE A 7 11.98 26.69 8.91
N GLN A 8 12.52 27.30 7.86
CA GLN A 8 12.54 26.69 6.52
C GLN A 8 13.32 25.38 6.49
N ARG A 9 14.45 25.29 7.21
CA ARG A 9 15.23 24.06 7.28
C ARG A 9 14.45 22.95 7.99
N LEU A 10 13.81 23.26 9.10
CA LEU A 10 12.99 22.32 9.85
C LEU A 10 11.77 21.87 9.04
N ALA A 11 11.07 22.80 8.39
CA ALA A 11 9.92 22.51 7.54
C ALA A 11 10.29 21.59 6.36
N LYS A 12 11.42 21.84 5.70
CA LYS A 12 11.93 20.94 4.63
C LYS A 12 12.28 19.55 5.16
N ALA A 13 12.90 19.46 6.33
CA ALA A 13 13.24 18.18 6.95
C ALA A 13 11.99 17.35 7.30
N ILE A 14 10.96 18.00 7.85
CA ILE A 14 9.66 17.36 8.15
C ILE A 14 8.96 16.91 6.86
N ALA A 15 8.91 17.79 5.85
CA ALA A 15 8.28 17.46 4.57
C ALA A 15 8.97 16.28 3.85
N LEU A 16 10.29 16.12 4.00
CA LEU A 16 11.03 14.99 3.46
C LEU A 16 10.80 13.70 4.26
N ARG A 17 10.86 13.78 5.59
CA ARG A 17 10.68 12.62 6.47
C ARG A 17 9.27 12.05 6.35
N ASP A 18 8.28 12.94 6.34
CA ASP A 18 6.87 12.58 6.40
C ASP A 18 6.20 12.73 5.02
N LYS A 19 7.00 12.72 3.95
CA LYS A 19 6.55 12.84 2.56
C LYS A 19 5.35 11.94 2.22
N PRO A 20 5.31 10.65 2.60
CA PRO A 20 4.17 9.79 2.30
C PRO A 20 2.85 10.28 2.92
N VAL A 21 2.93 10.91 4.11
CA VAL A 21 1.76 11.47 4.80
C VAL A 21 1.26 12.71 4.06
N PHE A 22 2.16 13.62 3.68
CA PHE A 22 1.80 14.82 2.93
C PHE A 22 1.27 14.48 1.53
N ASP A 23 1.86 13.50 0.84
CA ASP A 23 1.36 13.01 -0.45
C ASP A 23 -0.08 12.46 -0.31
N ALA A 24 -0.35 11.68 0.75
CA ALA A 24 -1.68 11.14 1.02
C ALA A 24 -2.71 12.22 1.38
N LEU A 25 -2.31 13.25 2.14
CA LEU A 25 -3.15 14.39 2.46
C LEU A 25 -3.46 15.23 1.21
N LEU A 26 -2.47 15.44 0.34
CA LEU A 26 -2.64 16.16 -0.92
C LEU A 26 -3.56 15.39 -1.89
N GLU A 27 -3.47 14.06 -1.90
CA GLU A 27 -4.38 13.21 -2.66
C GLU A 27 -5.81 13.26 -2.11
N PHE A 28 -5.96 13.29 -0.78
CA PHE A 28 -7.26 13.45 -0.12
C PHE A 28 -7.89 14.80 -0.46
N GLU A 29 -7.14 15.90 -0.43
CA GLU A 29 -7.64 17.22 -0.79
C GLU A 29 -8.17 17.27 -2.24
N LYS A 30 -7.47 16.60 -3.17
CA LYS A 30 -7.87 16.55 -4.59
C LYS A 30 -9.08 15.66 -4.85
N THR A 31 -9.22 14.55 -4.14
CA THR A 31 -10.17 13.49 -4.49
C THR A 31 -11.28 13.29 -3.47
N GLY A 32 -11.17 13.90 -2.28
CA GLY A 32 -12.01 13.66 -1.11
C GLY A 32 -11.85 12.26 -0.50
N ARG A 33 -10.84 11.48 -0.91
CA ARG A 33 -10.67 10.08 -0.50
C ARG A 33 -9.19 9.76 -0.23
N LEU A 34 -8.93 9.05 0.87
CA LEU A 34 -7.62 8.49 1.16
C LEU A 34 -7.49 7.14 0.46
N GLN A 35 -6.51 6.99 -0.43
CA GLN A 35 -6.18 5.69 -1.01
C GLN A 35 -5.46 4.84 0.04
N THR A 36 -6.17 3.89 0.62
CA THR A 36 -5.60 2.93 1.60
C THR A 36 -5.01 1.68 0.95
N LYS A 37 -5.25 1.50 -0.36
CA LYS A 37 -4.78 0.34 -1.12
C LYS A 37 -3.84 0.79 -2.24
N GLN A 38 -2.67 0.17 -2.28
CA GLN A 38 -1.72 0.37 -3.38
C GLN A 38 -1.95 -0.67 -4.48
N ARG A 39 -1.98 -0.23 -5.74
CA ARG A 39 -2.03 -1.14 -6.89
C ARG A 39 -0.63 -1.69 -7.16
N LEU A 40 -0.49 -3.01 -7.13
CA LEU A 40 0.73 -3.71 -7.50
C LEU A 40 0.54 -4.40 -8.85
N ASN A 41 1.53 -4.27 -9.73
CA ASN A 41 1.60 -5.01 -10.98
C ASN A 41 2.62 -6.14 -10.80
N PHE A 42 2.20 -7.37 -11.04
CA PHE A 42 3.06 -8.55 -10.95
C PHE A 42 2.68 -9.58 -12.02
N THR A 43 3.64 -10.43 -12.34
CA THR A 43 3.46 -11.49 -13.33
C THR A 43 3.19 -12.80 -12.62
N ILE A 44 2.23 -13.57 -13.14
CA ILE A 44 1.87 -14.91 -12.65
C ILE A 44 1.78 -15.83 -13.88
N ASP A 45 2.05 -17.12 -13.68
CA ASP A 45 1.79 -18.13 -14.70
C ASP A 45 0.34 -18.03 -15.24
N LYS A 46 0.21 -18.19 -16.56
CA LYS A 46 -1.05 -18.00 -17.29
C LYS A 46 -2.13 -19.00 -16.86
N LYS A 47 -1.75 -20.26 -16.61
CA LYS A 47 -2.69 -21.30 -16.19
C LYS A 47 -3.17 -21.02 -14.76
N VAL A 48 -2.24 -20.69 -13.87
CA VAL A 48 -2.57 -20.31 -12.48
C VAL A 48 -3.52 -19.12 -12.43
N ALA A 49 -3.25 -18.07 -13.22
CA ALA A 49 -4.12 -16.90 -13.29
C ALA A 49 -5.53 -17.23 -13.80
N ALA A 50 -5.65 -18.11 -14.81
CA ALA A 50 -6.92 -18.54 -15.36
C ALA A 50 -7.73 -19.35 -14.33
N ASP A 51 -7.09 -20.32 -13.67
CA ASP A 51 -7.72 -21.17 -12.67
C ASP A 51 -8.15 -20.34 -11.44
N PHE A 52 -7.29 -19.44 -10.98
CA PHE A 52 -7.61 -18.53 -9.86
C PHE A 52 -8.80 -17.62 -10.20
N ARG A 53 -8.83 -17.03 -11.40
CA ARG A 53 -9.96 -16.21 -11.84
C ARG A 53 -11.26 -17.01 -11.88
N LYS A 54 -11.23 -18.24 -12.41
CA LYS A 54 -12.40 -19.13 -12.47
C LYS A 54 -12.89 -19.48 -11.07
N HIS A 55 -11.97 -19.80 -10.16
CA HIS A 55 -12.27 -20.10 -8.76
C HIS A 55 -12.94 -18.90 -8.06
N CYS A 56 -12.35 -17.70 -8.16
CA CYS A 56 -12.92 -16.49 -7.58
C CYS A 56 -14.30 -16.16 -8.17
N LYS A 57 -14.49 -16.31 -9.49
CA LYS A 57 -15.79 -16.07 -10.14
C LYS A 57 -16.85 -17.04 -9.64
N LYS A 58 -16.52 -18.33 -9.49
CA LYS A 58 -17.46 -19.36 -9.01
C LYS A 58 -17.95 -19.08 -7.59
N LEU A 59 -17.09 -18.54 -6.73
CA LEU A 59 -17.38 -18.32 -5.31
C LEU A 59 -17.74 -16.86 -4.97
N GLY A 60 -17.79 -15.97 -5.96
CA GLY A 60 -18.10 -14.55 -5.75
C GLY A 60 -17.00 -13.77 -5.04
N TYR A 61 -15.75 -14.22 -5.10
CA TYR A 61 -14.63 -13.58 -4.42
C TYR A 61 -13.97 -12.47 -5.24
N ASN A 62 -13.52 -11.42 -4.55
CA ASN A 62 -12.62 -10.43 -5.09
C ASN A 62 -11.19 -11.01 -5.14
N MET A 63 -10.59 -11.05 -6.34
CA MET A 63 -9.25 -11.60 -6.55
C MET A 63 -8.19 -10.89 -5.69
N SER A 64 -8.20 -9.56 -5.67
CA SER A 64 -7.23 -8.77 -4.91
C SER A 64 -7.34 -9.05 -3.41
N ALA A 65 -8.56 -9.18 -2.88
CA ALA A 65 -8.77 -9.50 -1.47
C ALA A 65 -8.22 -10.89 -1.11
N LYS A 66 -8.33 -11.87 -2.00
CA LYS A 66 -7.79 -13.22 -1.77
C LYS A 66 -6.27 -13.26 -1.83
N VAL A 67 -5.66 -12.52 -2.77
CA VAL A 67 -4.20 -12.36 -2.81
C VAL A 67 -3.72 -11.68 -1.53
N GLU A 68 -4.37 -10.60 -1.10
CA GLU A 68 -4.06 -9.87 0.13
C GLU A 68 -4.16 -10.76 1.38
N GLU A 69 -5.22 -11.58 1.49
CA GLU A 69 -5.40 -12.56 2.57
C GLU A 69 -4.28 -13.61 2.59
N SER A 70 -3.92 -14.16 1.42
CA SER A 70 -2.82 -15.11 1.31
C SER A 70 -1.47 -14.49 1.68
N MET A 71 -1.21 -13.25 1.28
CA MET A 71 0.03 -12.54 1.64
C MET A 71 0.12 -12.33 3.15
N ARG A 72 -0.96 -11.89 3.82
CA ARG A 72 -0.97 -11.74 5.29
C ARG A 72 -0.66 -13.04 6.00
N LYS A 73 -1.30 -14.15 5.59
CA LYS A 73 -1.05 -15.49 6.16
C LYS A 73 0.42 -15.89 6.08
N VAL A 74 1.08 -15.62 4.96
CA VAL A 74 2.52 -15.90 4.79
C VAL A 74 3.37 -15.00 5.69
N MET A 75 3.04 -13.71 5.83
CA MET A 75 3.78 -12.79 6.69
C MET A 75 3.64 -13.14 8.18
N GLU A 76 2.42 -13.42 8.64
CA GLU A 76 2.13 -13.83 10.03
C GLU A 76 2.83 -15.14 10.39
N THR A 77 2.84 -16.11 9.47
CA THR A 77 3.55 -17.38 9.67
C THR A 77 5.06 -17.14 9.82
N ASN A 78 5.64 -16.20 9.07
CA ASN A 78 7.07 -15.92 9.13
C ASN A 78 7.50 -15.08 10.35
N ASP A 79 6.65 -14.17 10.83
CA ASP A 79 6.93 -13.42 12.06
C ASP A 79 6.87 -14.30 13.31
N SER A 80 6.19 -15.45 13.24
CA SER A 80 6.18 -16.47 14.28
C SER A 80 7.53 -17.16 14.48
N TYR A 81 8.45 -17.08 13.50
CA TYR A 81 9.81 -17.65 13.57
C TYR A 81 10.88 -16.61 13.98
N LYS A 82 10.48 -15.36 14.25
CA LYS A 82 11.39 -14.29 14.68
C LYS A 82 11.24 -13.89 16.15
N LYS A 83 10.46 -14.64 16.94
CA LYS A 83 10.36 -14.48 18.40
C LYS A 83 11.10 -15.59 19.13
#